data_AF-A0A9E0BFK7-F1
#
_entry.id   AF-A0A9E0BFK7-F1
#
_cell.length_a   1.000
_cell.length_b   1.000
_cell.length_c   1.000
_cell.angle_alpha   90.00
_cell.angle_beta   90.00
_cell.angle_gamma   90.00
#
_symmetry.space_group_name_H-M   'P 1'
#
loop_
_entity.id
_entity.type
_entity.pdbx_description
1 polymer ?
#
loop_
_entity_poly.entity_id
_entity_poly.type
_entity_poly.pdbx_seq_one_letter_code
_entity_poly.pdbx_strand_id
1 'polypeptide(L)'
;MAKGVYKTNKKDGSVYYRVSITYKNKHISIGSYDDENTASQVYCTACDILFKPDIYYVNIDLHTSSYAECHIDFPYSKFISLINFRDNGIYIKTPIYLCNKAFLYFLEPGNTLIFSIDDLFYYSHHTIMCRGGYYFVNDYGMQTSILSRFGIRSHSVKGKDYIFRNNDEHDFRYENVCVVNKYNGVSQIVKNGRIMFQSRIHINGDFIIGTYGAEYEAAIAYNKVADMLEPVFPVNYT
;
A
#
# COMPACT_ATOMS: atom_id res chain seq x y z
N MET A 1 -36.68 -11.01 10.63
CA MET A 1 -35.32 -10.66 10.17
C MET A 1 -35.28 -9.18 9.90
N ALA A 2 -34.28 -8.49 10.46
CA ALA A 2 -34.04 -7.09 10.18
C ALA A 2 -33.70 -6.86 8.69
N LYS A 3 -34.01 -5.66 8.17
CA LYS A 3 -33.64 -5.27 6.80
C LYS A 3 -32.12 -5.43 6.63
N GLY A 4 -31.66 -6.03 5.53
CA GLY A 4 -30.24 -6.22 5.23
C GLY A 4 -29.52 -7.33 6.03
N VAL A 5 -30.25 -8.11 6.84
CA VAL A 5 -29.75 -9.31 7.53
C VAL A 5 -30.41 -10.55 6.94
N TYR A 6 -29.59 -11.51 6.52
CA TYR A 6 -30.04 -12.71 5.82
C TYR A 6 -29.53 -13.96 6.54
N LYS A 7 -30.45 -14.80 7.02
CA LYS A 7 -30.12 -16.11 7.62
C LYS A 7 -29.65 -17.09 6.54
N THR A 8 -28.60 -17.86 6.82
CA THR A 8 -28.03 -18.88 5.93
C THR A 8 -27.45 -20.04 6.75
N ASN A 9 -27.23 -21.20 6.12
CA ASN A 9 -26.64 -22.38 6.75
C ASN A 9 -25.26 -22.67 6.14
N LYS A 10 -24.27 -23.00 6.99
CA LYS A 10 -22.96 -23.51 6.57
C LYS A 10 -23.11 -24.96 6.07
N LYS A 11 -22.05 -25.50 5.45
CA LYS A 11 -22.06 -26.89 4.94
C LYS A 11 -22.26 -27.94 6.04
N ASP A 12 -21.84 -27.62 7.26
CA ASP A 12 -22.02 -28.46 8.46
C ASP A 12 -23.41 -28.34 9.09
N GLY A 13 -24.32 -27.54 8.51
CA GLY A 13 -25.68 -27.31 9.01
C GLY A 13 -25.81 -26.16 10.02
N SER A 14 -24.70 -25.64 10.54
CA SER A 14 -24.74 -24.51 11.49
C SER A 14 -25.29 -23.24 10.84
N VAL A 15 -26.06 -22.46 11.60
CA VAL A 15 -26.69 -21.23 11.13
C VAL A 15 -25.73 -20.06 11.26
N TYR A 16 -25.75 -19.15 10.28
CA TYR A 16 -25.08 -17.85 10.35
C TYR A 16 -25.90 -16.78 9.62
N TYR A 17 -25.55 -15.52 9.83
CA TYR A 17 -26.26 -14.36 9.31
C TYR A 17 -25.34 -13.51 8.46
N ARG A 18 -25.72 -13.27 7.21
CA ARG A 18 -25.02 -12.38 6.28
C ARG A 18 -25.59 -10.98 6.38
N VAL A 19 -24.71 -9.99 6.44
CA VAL A 19 -25.09 -8.57 6.52
C VAL A 19 -24.67 -7.86 5.24
N SER A 20 -25.62 -7.18 4.61
CA SER A 20 -25.35 -6.30 3.47
C SER A 20 -26.18 -5.03 3.54
N ILE A 21 -25.67 -3.99 2.90
CA ILE A 21 -26.34 -2.69 2.77
C ILE A 21 -26.45 -2.31 1.30
N THR A 22 -27.54 -1.64 0.94
CA THR A 22 -27.69 -1.05 -0.39
C THR A 22 -27.70 0.47 -0.27
N TYR A 23 -26.75 1.12 -0.93
CA TYR A 23 -26.61 2.57 -0.93
C TYR A 23 -26.28 3.06 -2.34
N LYS A 24 -26.96 4.11 -2.82
CA LYS A 24 -26.81 4.66 -4.19
C LYS A 24 -26.79 3.56 -5.27
N ASN A 25 -27.78 2.66 -5.26
CA ASN A 25 -27.93 1.52 -6.18
C ASN A 25 -26.79 0.48 -6.14
N LYS A 26 -25.92 0.52 -5.13
CA LYS A 26 -24.84 -0.47 -4.95
C LYS A 26 -25.12 -1.35 -3.75
N HIS A 27 -25.17 -2.66 -3.98
CA HIS A 27 -25.26 -3.66 -2.92
C HIS A 27 -23.85 -4.01 -2.41
N ILE A 28 -23.62 -3.84 -1.10
CA ILE A 28 -22.32 -3.99 -0.46
C ILE A 28 -22.43 -5.03 0.65
N SER A 29 -21.66 -6.12 0.54
CA SER A 29 -21.49 -7.07 1.63
C SER A 29 -20.64 -6.45 2.74
N ILE A 30 -21.16 -6.48 3.97
CA ILE A 30 -20.45 -6.01 5.16
C ILE A 30 -19.70 -7.16 5.82
N GLY A 31 -20.38 -8.28 6.06
CA GLY A 31 -19.79 -9.41 6.77
C GLY A 31 -20.75 -10.59 6.97
N SER A 32 -20.29 -11.57 7.73
CA SER A 32 -21.07 -12.73 8.16
C SER A 32 -20.79 -12.97 9.65
N TYR A 33 -21.85 -13.26 10.40
CA TYR A 33 -21.83 -13.34 11.87
C TYR A 33 -22.61 -14.56 12.33
N ASP A 34 -22.22 -15.16 13.45
CA ASP A 34 -22.89 -16.36 13.96
C ASP A 34 -24.19 -16.03 14.74
N ASP A 35 -24.38 -14.77 15.16
CA ASP A 35 -25.55 -14.29 15.92
C ASP A 35 -26.40 -13.26 15.17
N GLU A 36 -27.73 -13.35 15.29
CA GLU A 36 -28.69 -12.45 14.61
C GLU A 36 -28.66 -11.03 15.19
N ASN A 37 -28.46 -10.89 16.50
CA ASN A 37 -28.43 -9.57 17.16
C ASN A 37 -27.16 -8.83 16.77
N THR A 38 -25.99 -9.48 16.80
CA THR A 38 -24.74 -8.91 16.29
C THR A 38 -24.88 -8.51 14.81
N ALA A 39 -25.45 -9.38 13.97
CA ALA A 39 -25.68 -9.06 12.56
C ALA A 39 -26.60 -7.83 12.37
N SER A 40 -27.65 -7.72 13.19
CA SER A 40 -28.56 -6.58 13.18
C SER A 40 -27.88 -5.29 13.65
N GLN A 41 -27.06 -5.35 14.70
CA GLN A 41 -26.26 -4.21 15.17
C GLN A 41 -25.29 -3.72 14.10
N VAL A 42 -24.56 -4.64 13.45
CA VAL A 42 -23.65 -4.30 12.35
C VAL A 42 -24.38 -3.62 11.19
N TYR A 43 -25.57 -4.09 10.84
CA TYR A 43 -26.39 -3.44 9.81
C TYR A 43 -26.77 -2.01 10.22
N CYS A 44 -27.21 -1.80 11.46
CA CYS A 44 -27.52 -0.47 11.99
C CYS A 44 -26.27 0.43 11.97
N THR A 45 -25.11 -0.06 12.41
CA THR A 45 -23.83 0.66 12.35
C THR A 45 -23.47 1.03 10.90
N ALA A 46 -23.68 0.14 9.93
CA ALA A 46 -23.45 0.46 8.51
C ALA A 46 -24.35 1.61 8.03
N CYS A 47 -25.61 1.65 8.47
CA CYS A 47 -26.53 2.75 8.16
C CYS A 47 -26.04 4.05 8.81
N ASP A 48 -25.67 3.98 10.09
CA ASP A 48 -25.17 5.12 10.85
C ASP A 48 -23.90 5.72 10.22
N ILE A 49 -22.95 4.89 9.79
CA ILE A 49 -21.76 5.33 9.04
C ILE A 49 -22.16 6.11 7.78
N LEU A 50 -23.19 5.68 7.05
CA LEU A 50 -23.62 6.32 5.80
C LEU A 50 -24.46 7.59 6.01
N PHE A 51 -25.12 7.75 7.16
CA PHE A 51 -26.13 8.80 7.37
C PHE A 51 -25.86 9.75 8.55
N LYS A 52 -24.78 9.52 9.33
CA LYS A 52 -24.36 10.40 10.45
C LYS A 52 -22.92 10.92 10.23
N PRO A 53 -22.70 11.83 9.26
CA PRO A 53 -21.38 12.35 8.93
C PRO A 53 -20.69 13.11 10.08
N ASP A 54 -21.46 13.68 11.01
CA ASP A 54 -20.92 14.38 12.17
C ASP A 54 -20.29 13.45 13.22
N ILE A 55 -20.57 12.14 13.15
CA ILE A 55 -20.04 11.13 14.08
C ILE A 55 -18.98 10.27 13.37
N TYR A 56 -19.28 9.83 12.15
CA TYR A 56 -18.40 8.94 11.40
C TYR A 56 -17.68 9.71 10.31
N TYR A 57 -16.41 10.00 10.49
CA TYR A 57 -15.67 10.86 9.56
C TYR A 57 -14.22 10.43 9.39
N VAL A 58 -13.61 10.93 8.31
CA VAL A 58 -12.17 10.93 8.09
C VAL A 58 -11.67 12.36 8.29
N ASN A 59 -10.67 12.53 9.16
CA ASN A 59 -9.95 13.78 9.28
C ASN A 59 -8.77 13.75 8.30
N ILE A 60 -8.90 14.51 7.22
CA ILE A 60 -7.92 14.53 6.13
C ILE A 60 -6.61 15.15 6.61
N ASP A 61 -6.65 16.21 7.41
CA ASP A 61 -5.43 16.93 7.84
C ASP A 61 -4.57 16.11 8.81
N LEU A 62 -5.22 15.31 9.65
CA LEU A 62 -4.54 14.43 10.62
C LEU A 62 -4.30 13.01 10.08
N HIS A 63 -4.80 12.68 8.89
CA HIS A 63 -4.80 11.33 8.31
C HIS A 63 -5.42 10.27 9.25
N THR A 64 -6.44 10.66 10.02
CA THR A 64 -7.14 9.78 10.98
C THR A 64 -8.61 9.59 10.63
N SER A 65 -9.29 8.71 11.37
CA SER A 65 -10.74 8.54 11.27
C SER A 65 -11.33 8.39 12.66
N SER A 66 -12.63 8.68 12.80
CA SER A 66 -13.34 8.57 14.09
C SER A 66 -13.59 7.13 14.54
N TYR A 67 -13.10 6.13 13.81
CA TYR A 67 -13.31 4.71 14.11
C TYR A 67 -12.92 4.34 15.55
N ALA A 68 -11.74 4.81 15.99
CA ALA A 68 -11.24 4.52 17.33
C ALA A 68 -12.06 5.21 18.45
N GLU A 69 -12.64 6.38 18.14
CA GLU A 69 -13.47 7.17 19.06
C GLU A 69 -14.86 6.54 19.24
N CYS A 70 -15.37 5.87 18.21
CA CYS A 70 -16.74 5.33 18.20
C CYS A 70 -16.90 4.00 18.95
N HIS A 71 -15.82 3.30 19.29
CA HIS A 71 -15.83 1.98 19.95
C HIS A 71 -16.84 0.97 19.32
N ILE A 72 -16.86 0.89 17.98
CA ILE A 72 -17.77 0.02 17.24
C ILE A 72 -17.13 -1.33 16.88
N ASP A 73 -17.93 -2.40 16.91
CA ASP A 73 -17.57 -3.71 16.35
C ASP A 73 -17.98 -3.76 14.86
N PHE A 74 -17.14 -3.17 14.00
CA PHE A 74 -17.39 -3.07 12.57
C PHE A 74 -16.09 -3.23 11.77
N PRO A 75 -16.03 -3.96 10.64
CA PRO A 75 -14.76 -4.13 9.93
C PRO A 75 -14.16 -2.79 9.48
N TYR A 76 -12.94 -2.46 9.95
CA TYR A 76 -12.30 -1.17 9.69
C TYR A 76 -12.19 -0.84 8.20
N SER A 77 -11.86 -1.82 7.37
CA SER A 77 -11.77 -1.59 5.92
C SER A 77 -13.11 -1.21 5.29
N LYS A 78 -14.21 -1.80 5.79
CA LYS A 78 -15.56 -1.47 5.36
C LYS A 78 -15.99 -0.10 5.88
N PHE A 79 -15.58 0.27 7.09
CA PHE A 79 -15.83 1.59 7.65
C PHE A 79 -15.30 2.70 6.72
N ILE A 80 -14.02 2.62 6.37
CA ILE A 80 -13.39 3.58 5.46
C ILE A 80 -14.03 3.56 4.07
N SER A 81 -14.29 2.36 3.52
CA SER A 81 -14.93 2.21 2.20
C SER A 81 -16.32 2.85 2.14
N LEU A 82 -17.11 2.72 3.22
CA LEU A 82 -18.46 3.30 3.31
C LEU A 82 -18.41 4.82 3.46
N ILE A 83 -17.50 5.34 4.30
CA ILE A 83 -17.29 6.79 4.44
C ILE A 83 -16.86 7.40 3.09
N ASN A 84 -15.90 6.78 2.40
CA ASN A 84 -15.50 7.24 1.07
C ASN A 84 -16.67 7.22 0.07
N PHE A 85 -17.53 6.20 0.12
CA PHE A 85 -18.68 6.13 -0.78
C PHE A 85 -19.75 7.18 -0.46
N ARG A 86 -19.94 7.50 0.82
CA ARG A 86 -20.82 8.57 1.29
C ARG A 86 -20.31 9.92 0.78
N ASP A 87 -19.05 10.24 1.08
CA ASP A 87 -18.46 11.58 0.92
C ASP A 87 -18.03 11.86 -0.53
N ASN A 88 -17.35 10.90 -1.16
CA ASN A 88 -16.80 11.05 -2.52
C ASN A 88 -17.69 10.41 -3.61
N GLY A 89 -18.80 9.76 -3.22
CA GLY A 89 -19.75 9.19 -4.18
C GLY A 89 -19.27 7.95 -4.93
N ILE A 90 -18.05 7.46 -4.66
CA ILE A 90 -17.46 6.30 -5.32
C ILE A 90 -17.16 5.22 -4.26
N TYR A 91 -17.70 4.02 -4.46
CA TYR A 91 -17.36 2.88 -3.63
C TYR A 91 -16.08 2.22 -4.11
N ILE A 92 -15.07 2.17 -3.23
CA ILE A 92 -13.82 1.42 -3.41
C ILE A 92 -13.81 0.31 -2.36
N LYS A 93 -13.42 -0.90 -2.75
CA LYS A 93 -13.49 -2.09 -1.87
C LYS A 93 -12.36 -2.16 -0.83
N THR A 94 -11.23 -1.53 -1.13
CA THR A 94 -10.07 -1.39 -0.23
C THR A 94 -10.26 -0.14 0.64
N PRO A 95 -9.54 -0.01 1.78
CA PRO A 95 -9.73 1.07 2.75
C PRO A 95 -9.15 2.41 2.25
N ILE A 96 -9.62 2.86 1.10
CA ILE A 96 -9.20 4.08 0.44
C ILE A 96 -10.22 5.18 0.73
N TYR A 97 -9.71 6.34 1.13
CA TYR A 97 -10.45 7.60 1.16
C TYR A 97 -9.84 8.57 0.15
N LEU A 98 -10.65 9.03 -0.80
CA LEU A 98 -10.22 9.95 -1.85
C LEU A 98 -10.04 11.37 -1.31
N CYS A 99 -8.96 12.01 -1.74
CA CYS A 99 -8.71 13.43 -1.57
C CYS A 99 -8.52 14.06 -2.97
N ASN A 100 -8.26 15.36 -3.06
CA ASN A 100 -8.21 16.07 -4.34
C ASN A 100 -7.10 15.54 -5.30
N LYS A 101 -5.84 15.49 -4.84
CA LYS A 101 -4.68 15.09 -5.66
C LYS A 101 -3.96 13.84 -5.15
N ALA A 102 -4.51 13.22 -4.13
CA ALA A 102 -3.96 12.08 -3.42
C ALA A 102 -5.11 11.24 -2.87
N PHE A 103 -4.79 10.11 -2.28
CA PHE A 103 -5.72 9.38 -1.46
C PHE A 103 -5.02 8.81 -0.23
N LEU A 104 -5.82 8.60 0.82
CA LEU A 104 -5.39 7.95 2.05
C LEU A 104 -5.73 6.48 1.96
N TYR A 105 -4.78 5.61 2.32
CA TYR A 105 -4.97 4.18 2.46
C TYR A 105 -4.83 3.81 3.93
N PHE A 106 -5.94 3.48 4.56
CA PHE A 106 -6.00 3.18 6.00
C PHE A 106 -5.74 1.70 6.24
N LEU A 107 -4.57 1.35 6.77
CA LEU A 107 -4.20 -0.04 7.08
C LEU A 107 -4.92 -0.54 8.34
N GLU A 108 -4.81 0.27 9.40
CA GLU A 108 -5.41 0.06 10.71
C GLU A 108 -5.59 1.43 11.39
N PRO A 109 -6.36 1.52 12.49
CA PRO A 109 -6.50 2.79 13.22
C PRO A 109 -5.13 3.33 13.64
N GLY A 110 -4.81 4.56 13.23
CA GLY A 110 -3.52 5.22 13.52
C GLY A 110 -2.39 4.90 12.53
N ASN A 111 -2.60 4.02 11.54
CA ASN A 111 -1.62 3.75 10.48
C ASN A 111 -2.26 3.97 9.10
N THR A 112 -1.91 5.11 8.52
CA THR A 112 -2.47 5.60 7.25
C THR A 112 -1.33 5.91 6.30
N LEU A 113 -1.40 5.37 5.08
CA LEU A 113 -0.46 5.69 4.00
C LEU A 113 -1.07 6.72 3.05
N ILE A 114 -0.24 7.55 2.44
CA ILE A 114 -0.66 8.58 1.48
C ILE A 114 -0.07 8.21 0.13
N PHE A 115 -0.90 8.23 -0.91
CA PHE A 115 -0.48 7.89 -2.27
C PHE A 115 -0.92 8.95 -3.28
N SER A 116 -0.16 9.06 -4.36
CA SER A 116 -0.55 9.86 -5.52
C SER A 116 -1.76 9.23 -6.21
N ILE A 117 -2.61 10.04 -6.82
CA ILE A 117 -3.83 9.56 -7.49
C ILE A 117 -3.56 8.54 -8.60
N ASP A 118 -2.36 8.58 -9.21
CA ASP A 118 -1.94 7.66 -10.27
C ASP A 118 -1.92 6.18 -9.82
N ASP A 119 -1.76 5.92 -8.52
CA ASP A 119 -1.77 4.57 -7.97
C ASP A 119 -3.17 4.09 -7.54
N LEU A 120 -4.20 4.93 -7.66
CA LEU A 120 -5.56 4.63 -7.20
C LEU A 120 -6.12 3.35 -7.84
N PHE A 121 -5.95 3.22 -9.16
CA PHE A 121 -6.49 2.05 -9.86
C PHE A 121 -5.83 0.75 -9.37
N TYR A 122 -4.53 0.79 -9.07
CA TYR A 122 -3.82 -0.37 -8.54
C TYR A 122 -4.30 -0.72 -7.14
N TYR A 123 -4.23 0.21 -6.19
CA TYR A 123 -4.59 -0.05 -4.79
C TYR A 123 -6.08 -0.16 -4.51
N SER A 124 -6.95 0.24 -5.45
CA SER A 124 -8.40 -0.07 -5.38
C SER A 124 -8.68 -1.56 -5.61
N HIS A 125 -7.78 -2.27 -6.29
CA HIS A 125 -7.89 -3.70 -6.58
C HIS A 125 -7.00 -4.57 -5.69
N HIS A 126 -5.94 -3.98 -5.14
CA HIS A 126 -4.87 -4.65 -4.42
C HIS A 126 -4.84 -4.22 -2.95
N THR A 127 -5.05 -5.18 -2.06
CA THR A 127 -4.98 -4.94 -0.62
C THR A 127 -3.52 -4.92 -0.16
N ILE A 128 -3.08 -3.81 0.42
CA ILE A 128 -1.78 -3.71 1.10
C ILE A 128 -1.85 -4.49 2.42
N MET A 129 -0.83 -5.30 2.68
CA MET A 129 -0.60 -6.03 3.92
C MET A 129 0.69 -5.54 4.58
N CYS A 130 0.75 -5.66 5.91
CA CYS A 130 1.94 -5.34 6.70
C CYS A 130 2.46 -6.60 7.40
N ARG A 131 3.77 -6.84 7.34
CA ARG A 131 4.43 -7.89 8.12
C ARG A 131 5.80 -7.41 8.58
N GLY A 132 6.01 -7.29 9.88
CA GLY A 132 7.30 -6.88 10.45
C GLY A 132 7.78 -5.50 9.98
N GLY A 133 6.86 -4.56 9.76
CA GLY A 133 7.15 -3.22 9.24
C GLY A 133 7.32 -3.13 7.72
N TYR A 134 7.17 -4.25 6.99
CA TYR A 134 7.22 -4.27 5.54
C TYR A 134 5.81 -4.26 4.94
N TYR A 135 5.57 -3.33 4.02
CA TYR A 135 4.34 -3.23 3.25
C TYR A 135 4.44 -3.94 1.90
N PHE A 136 3.49 -4.82 1.62
CA PHE A 136 3.46 -5.61 0.39
C PHE A 136 2.04 -5.90 -0.08
N VAL A 137 1.94 -6.34 -1.33
CA VAL A 137 0.71 -6.73 -2.01
C VAL A 137 0.90 -8.14 -2.55
N ASN A 138 -0.15 -8.97 -2.54
CA ASN A 138 -0.17 -10.19 -3.33
C ASN A 138 -0.59 -9.86 -4.76
N ASP A 139 0.34 -9.98 -5.70
CA ASP A 139 0.12 -9.69 -7.12
C ASP A 139 0.46 -10.95 -7.94
N TYR A 140 -0.51 -11.48 -8.67
CA TYR A 140 -0.42 -12.73 -9.44
C TYR A 140 0.26 -13.92 -8.71
N GLY A 141 0.01 -14.06 -7.41
CA GLY A 141 0.59 -15.15 -6.58
C GLY A 141 1.99 -14.87 -6.03
N MET A 142 2.57 -13.70 -6.32
CA MET A 142 3.84 -13.23 -5.76
C MET A 142 3.60 -12.16 -4.70
N GLN A 143 4.43 -12.13 -3.66
CA GLN A 143 4.48 -11.02 -2.71
C GLN A 143 5.38 -9.93 -3.24
N THR A 144 4.78 -8.78 -3.58
CA THR A 144 5.48 -7.64 -4.15
C THR A 144 5.47 -6.48 -3.16
N SER A 145 6.66 -5.98 -2.81
CA SER A 145 6.77 -4.80 -1.95
C SER A 145 6.11 -3.59 -2.60
N ILE A 146 5.42 -2.75 -1.83
CA ILE A 146 4.87 -1.49 -2.38
C ILE A 146 5.97 -0.56 -2.89
N LEU A 147 7.18 -0.65 -2.35
CA LEU A 147 8.34 0.14 -2.77
C LEU A 147 8.76 -0.16 -4.22
N SER A 148 8.48 -1.37 -4.72
CA SER A 148 8.79 -1.75 -6.11
C SER A 148 8.07 -0.89 -7.14
N ARG A 149 6.90 -0.32 -6.79
CA ARG A 149 6.15 0.63 -7.62
C ARG A 149 6.95 1.89 -7.94
N PHE A 150 7.90 2.24 -7.08
CA PHE A 150 8.77 3.39 -7.23
C PHE A 150 10.13 3.01 -7.84
N GLY A 151 10.32 1.76 -8.27
CA GLY A 151 11.60 1.24 -8.76
C GLY A 151 12.61 0.89 -7.66
N ILE A 152 12.18 0.84 -6.41
CA ILE A 152 13.03 0.48 -5.26
C ILE A 152 13.06 -1.05 -5.13
N ARG A 153 14.27 -1.61 -5.06
CA ARG A 153 14.48 -3.06 -5.03
C ARG A 153 14.32 -3.62 -3.62
N SER A 154 14.09 -4.93 -3.51
CA SER A 154 13.92 -5.63 -2.22
C SER A 154 15.12 -5.50 -1.27
N HIS A 155 16.33 -5.40 -1.82
CA HIS A 155 17.57 -5.24 -1.05
C HIS A 155 18.01 -3.78 -0.87
N SER A 156 17.17 -2.82 -1.30
CA SER A 156 17.46 -1.39 -1.13
C SER A 156 17.31 -0.97 0.33
N VAL A 157 18.26 -0.17 0.80
CA VAL A 157 18.34 0.33 2.17
C VAL A 157 17.87 1.78 2.23
N LYS A 158 16.85 2.05 3.07
CA LYS A 158 16.37 3.41 3.35
C LYS A 158 17.51 4.29 3.88
N GLY A 159 17.62 5.52 3.41
CA GLY A 159 18.71 6.45 3.76
C GLY A 159 19.97 6.31 2.89
N LYS A 160 20.10 5.20 2.15
CA LYS A 160 21.20 4.96 1.22
C LYS A 160 20.71 4.89 -0.23
N ASP A 161 19.77 4.01 -0.50
CA ASP A 161 19.28 3.71 -1.85
C ASP A 161 18.00 4.48 -2.19
N TYR A 162 17.23 4.90 -1.17
CA TYR A 162 16.07 5.76 -1.31
C TYR A 162 15.80 6.56 -0.03
N ILE A 163 15.09 7.67 -0.16
CA ILE A 163 14.67 8.54 0.96
C ILE A 163 13.24 9.04 0.77
N PHE A 164 12.60 9.45 1.87
CA PHE A 164 11.37 10.25 1.86
C PHE A 164 11.74 11.73 2.03
N ARG A 165 11.48 12.57 1.02
CA ARG A 165 11.94 13.97 0.99
C ARG A 165 11.37 14.81 2.14
N ASN A 166 10.18 14.48 2.60
CA ASN A 166 9.48 15.14 3.70
C ASN A 166 9.73 14.48 5.07
N ASN A 167 10.59 13.45 5.14
CA ASN A 167 10.82 12.62 6.32
C ASN A 167 9.58 11.88 6.86
N ASP A 168 8.50 11.79 6.06
CA ASP A 168 7.33 11.00 6.40
C ASP A 168 7.36 9.67 5.64
N GLU A 169 7.57 8.57 6.37
CA GLU A 169 7.65 7.21 5.82
C GLU A 169 6.29 6.62 5.43
N HIS A 170 5.21 7.34 5.68
CA HIS A 170 3.86 6.97 5.26
C HIS A 170 3.42 7.76 4.02
N ASP A 171 4.22 8.72 3.56
CA ASP A 171 3.94 9.52 2.38
C ASP A 171 4.61 8.94 1.14
N PHE A 172 3.90 8.01 0.50
CA PHE A 172 4.31 7.31 -0.72
C PHE A 172 3.95 8.09 -2.00
N ARG A 173 3.73 9.40 -1.94
CA ARG A 173 3.55 10.19 -3.16
C ARG A 173 4.86 10.28 -3.93
N TYR A 174 4.79 10.28 -5.26
CA TYR A 174 5.99 10.29 -6.13
C TYR A 174 6.90 11.51 -5.90
N GLU A 175 6.33 12.66 -5.50
CA GLU A 175 7.11 13.84 -5.11
C GLU A 175 7.91 13.65 -3.83
N ASN A 176 7.59 12.67 -2.98
CA ASN A 176 8.25 12.42 -1.71
C ASN A 176 9.19 11.22 -1.75
N VAL A 177 8.84 10.17 -2.50
CA VAL A 177 9.72 8.99 -2.65
C VAL A 177 10.85 9.31 -3.66
N CYS A 178 12.08 9.36 -3.19
CA CYS A 178 13.26 9.65 -4.00
C CYS A 178 14.19 8.44 -4.05
N VAL A 179 14.32 7.81 -5.22
CA VAL A 179 15.30 6.74 -5.47
C VAL A 179 16.66 7.36 -5.73
N VAL A 180 17.60 7.12 -4.83
CA VAL A 180 18.99 7.64 -4.89
C VAL A 180 19.84 6.77 -5.80
N ASN A 181 19.81 5.46 -5.60
CA ASN A 181 20.62 4.50 -6.37
C ASN A 181 19.71 3.73 -7.33
N LYS A 182 19.57 4.23 -8.57
CA LYS A 182 18.61 3.69 -9.54
C LYS A 182 19.13 2.45 -10.26
N TYR A 183 20.42 2.39 -10.54
CA TYR A 183 21.02 1.36 -11.38
C TYR A 183 21.60 0.19 -10.58
N ASN A 184 21.69 -1.00 -11.18
CA ASN A 184 22.37 -2.14 -10.57
C ASN A 184 23.86 -1.84 -10.43
N GLY A 185 24.45 -2.19 -9.29
CA GLY A 185 25.87 -2.00 -9.04
C GLY A 185 26.35 -0.55 -8.95
N VAL A 186 25.46 0.45 -9.00
CA VAL A 186 25.82 1.87 -8.91
C VAL A 186 25.39 2.43 -7.56
N SER A 187 26.29 3.17 -6.91
CA SER A 187 25.99 3.87 -5.66
C SER A 187 26.51 5.31 -5.68
N GLN A 188 25.66 6.23 -5.23
CA GLN A 188 26.05 7.61 -4.98
C GLN A 188 27.01 7.68 -3.78
N ILE A 189 28.12 8.39 -3.94
CA ILE A 189 29.11 8.64 -2.89
C ILE A 189 29.47 10.13 -2.85
N VAL A 190 29.91 10.60 -1.68
CA VAL A 190 30.50 11.93 -1.53
C VAL A 190 32.01 11.78 -1.45
N LYS A 191 32.73 12.34 -2.43
CA LYS A 191 34.21 12.34 -2.47
C LYS A 191 34.69 13.79 -2.57
N ASN A 192 35.44 14.23 -1.56
CA ASN A 192 35.95 15.62 -1.47
C ASN A 192 34.85 16.68 -1.62
N GLY A 193 33.69 16.46 -0.99
CA GLY A 193 32.53 17.37 -1.05
C GLY A 193 31.76 17.36 -2.38
N ARG A 194 32.13 16.49 -3.34
CA ARG A 194 31.41 16.33 -4.61
C ARG A 194 30.65 15.02 -4.64
N ILE A 195 29.44 15.06 -5.19
CA ILE A 195 28.67 13.86 -5.50
C ILE A 195 29.34 13.17 -6.69
N MET A 196 29.65 11.88 -6.53
CA MET A 196 30.21 11.01 -7.54
C MET A 196 29.47 9.67 -7.50
N PHE A 197 29.59 8.86 -8.56
CA PHE A 197 28.90 7.58 -8.68
C PHE A 197 29.90 6.44 -8.80
N GLN A 198 29.91 5.54 -7.82
CA GLN A 198 30.77 4.36 -7.82
C GLN A 198 30.03 3.20 -8.49
N SER A 199 30.70 2.54 -9.44
CA SER A 199 30.21 1.33 -10.10
C SER A 199 30.96 0.11 -9.57
N ARG A 200 30.23 -0.96 -9.27
CA ARG A 200 30.74 -2.16 -8.59
C ARG A 200 29.99 -3.40 -9.05
N ILE A 201 30.72 -4.49 -9.27
CA ILE A 201 30.15 -5.80 -9.60
C ILE A 201 30.48 -6.82 -8.52
N HIS A 202 29.50 -7.66 -8.20
CA HIS A 202 29.67 -8.74 -7.24
C HIS A 202 29.87 -10.05 -8.00
N ILE A 203 30.96 -10.76 -7.71
CA ILE A 203 31.25 -12.09 -8.30
C ILE A 203 31.50 -13.08 -7.15
N ASN A 204 32.70 -13.06 -6.58
CA ASN A 204 33.09 -13.74 -5.33
C ASN A 204 33.64 -12.71 -4.36
N GLY A 205 32.83 -11.68 -4.10
CA GLY A 205 33.27 -10.43 -3.50
C GLY A 205 33.01 -9.24 -4.42
N ASP A 206 33.18 -8.06 -3.84
CA ASP A 206 32.84 -6.80 -4.45
C ASP A 206 34.04 -6.19 -5.20
N PHE A 207 33.93 -6.04 -6.52
CA PHE A 207 34.96 -5.42 -7.36
C PHE A 207 34.50 -4.03 -7.81
N ILE A 208 35.31 -3.01 -7.50
CA ILE A 208 35.05 -1.64 -7.96
C ILE A 208 35.48 -1.52 -9.42
N ILE A 209 34.52 -1.23 -10.30
CA ILE A 209 34.76 -0.99 -11.73
C ILE A 209 35.36 0.42 -11.91
N GLY A 210 34.82 1.39 -11.18
CA GLY A 210 35.28 2.77 -11.26
C GLY A 210 34.43 3.75 -10.47
N THR A 211 34.83 5.02 -10.52
CA THR A 211 34.06 6.14 -9.97
C THR A 211 33.91 7.20 -11.06
N TYR A 212 32.68 7.63 -11.29
CA TYR A 212 32.28 8.46 -12.43
C TYR A 212 31.61 9.74 -11.96
N GLY A 213 31.64 10.77 -12.80
CA GLY A 213 31.03 12.06 -12.51
C GLY A 213 29.50 12.03 -12.66
N ALA A 214 28.99 11.21 -13.59
CA ALA A 214 27.56 11.07 -13.84
C ALA A 214 27.04 9.65 -13.55
N GLU A 215 25.79 9.56 -13.08
CA GLU A 215 25.14 8.29 -12.72
C GLU A 215 25.05 7.33 -13.92
N TYR A 216 24.71 7.85 -15.09
CA TYR A 216 24.55 7.05 -16.31
C TYR A 216 25.89 6.48 -16.81
N GLU A 217 27.01 7.19 -16.62
CA GLU A 217 28.36 6.69 -16.98
C GLU A 217 28.74 5.49 -16.11
N ALA A 218 28.46 5.56 -14.81
CA ALA A 218 28.67 4.46 -13.88
C ALA A 218 27.82 3.23 -14.25
N ALA A 219 26.58 3.46 -14.70
CA ALA A 219 25.68 2.40 -15.16
C ALA A 219 26.15 1.77 -16.48
N ILE A 220 26.62 2.57 -17.44
CA ILE A 220 27.22 2.07 -18.69
C ILE A 220 28.45 1.22 -18.38
N ALA A 221 29.31 1.67 -17.46
CA ALA A 221 30.47 0.90 -17.04
C ALA A 221 30.07 -0.44 -16.39
N TYR A 222 29.04 -0.45 -15.54
CA TYR A 222 28.50 -1.68 -14.97
C TYR A 222 28.04 -2.66 -16.05
N ASN A 223 27.20 -2.20 -16.98
CA ASN A 223 26.64 -3.06 -18.03
C ASN A 223 27.73 -3.64 -18.93
N LYS A 224 28.77 -2.86 -19.28
CA LYS A 224 29.91 -3.36 -20.06
C LYS A 224 30.64 -4.49 -19.35
N VAL A 225 30.87 -4.36 -18.04
CA VAL A 225 31.55 -5.41 -17.27
C VAL A 225 30.64 -6.62 -17.08
N ALA A 226 29.33 -6.43 -16.84
CA ALA A 226 28.37 -7.53 -16.75
C ALA A 226 28.31 -8.35 -18.05
N ASP A 227 28.25 -7.69 -19.21
CA ASP A 227 28.27 -8.31 -20.55
C ASP A 227 29.57 -9.10 -20.81
N MET A 228 30.72 -8.55 -20.40
CA MET A 228 32.00 -9.26 -20.49
C MET A 228 32.08 -10.52 -19.60
N LEU A 229 31.33 -10.54 -18.50
CA LEU A 229 31.36 -11.63 -17.53
C LEU A 229 30.30 -12.71 -17.79
N GLU A 230 29.21 -12.38 -18.50
CA GLU A 230 28.13 -13.33 -18.82
C GLU A 230 28.64 -14.65 -19.44
N PRO A 231 29.61 -14.67 -20.37
CA PRO A 231 30.14 -15.92 -20.93
C PRO A 231 30.95 -16.77 -19.94
N VAL A 232 31.51 -16.14 -18.89
CA VAL A 232 32.39 -16.78 -17.90
C VAL A 232 31.62 -17.23 -16.66
N PHE A 233 30.63 -16.44 -16.27
CA PHE A 233 29.73 -16.66 -15.14
C PHE A 233 28.29 -16.55 -15.65
N PRO A 234 27.74 -17.61 -16.27
CA PRO A 234 26.37 -17.56 -16.76
C PRO A 234 25.42 -17.27 -15.61
N VAL A 235 24.69 -16.16 -15.72
CA VAL A 235 23.66 -15.79 -14.75
C VAL A 235 22.51 -16.78 -14.92
N ASN A 236 22.33 -17.68 -13.95
CA ASN A 236 21.14 -18.54 -13.92
C ASN A 236 19.93 -17.66 -13.58
N TYR A 237 19.11 -17.38 -14.58
CA TYR A 237 17.75 -16.90 -14.36
C TYR A 237 16.93 -18.07 -13.82
N THR A 238 16.80 -18.16 -12.50
CA THR A 238 15.73 -18.91 -11.82
C THR A 238 14.86 -17.96 -11.04
#